data_AF-A0A1H4W5Q7-F1
#
_entry.id   AF-A0A1H4W5Q7-F1
#
_cell.length_a   1.000
_cell.length_b   1.000
_cell.length_c   1.000
_cell.angle_alpha   90.00
_cell.angle_beta   90.00
_cell.angle_gamma   90.00
#
_symmetry.space_group_name_H-M   'P 1'
#
loop_
_entity.id
_entity.type
_entity.pdbx_description
1 polymer ?
#
loop_
_entity_poly.entity_id
_entity_poly.type
_entity_poly.pdbx_seq_one_letter_code
_entity_poly.pdbx_strand_id
1 'polypeptide(L)'
;MTEPIILKPYSKAEAARIAEAAELAGVSIETIRRWTVIYGLGRKVGGTWFISKVALFMFLEDDETALAAYHQGDRTSPVVATYFQRL
;
A
#
# COMPACT_ATOMS: atom_id res chain seq x y z
N MET A 1 -18.18 -4.13 6.90
CA MET A 1 -16.88 -3.46 7.15
C MET A 1 -16.52 -2.74 5.87
N THR A 2 -16.48 -1.42 5.89
CA THR A 2 -16.09 -0.61 4.73
C THR A 2 -14.61 -0.86 4.46
N GLU A 3 -14.26 -1.38 3.29
CA GLU A 3 -12.86 -1.59 2.93
C GLU A 3 -12.09 -0.26 3.06
N PRO A 4 -10.95 -0.20 3.78
CA PRO A 4 -10.17 1.02 3.87
C PRO A 4 -9.73 1.45 2.47
N ILE A 5 -10.24 2.60 2.03
CA ILE A 5 -9.95 3.09 0.68
C ILE A 5 -8.65 3.88 0.72
N ILE A 6 -7.53 3.18 0.54
CA ILE A 6 -6.21 3.79 0.39
C ILE A 6 -5.90 4.11 -1.08
N LEU A 7 -4.71 4.64 -1.37
CA LEU A 7 -4.39 5.25 -2.68
C LEU A 7 -5.36 6.41 -2.99
N LYS A 8 -5.48 7.32 -2.01
CA LYS A 8 -6.26 8.56 -2.09
C LYS A 8 -5.36 9.77 -1.78
N PRO A 9 -5.22 10.74 -2.70
CA PRO A 9 -5.59 10.62 -4.12
C PRO A 9 -4.81 9.48 -4.79
N TYR A 10 -5.33 8.95 -5.90
CA TYR A 10 -4.60 7.93 -6.65
C TYR A 10 -3.39 8.54 -7.33
N SER A 11 -2.20 8.07 -7.01
CA SER A 11 -1.01 8.36 -7.80
C SER A 11 -0.55 7.11 -8.56
N LYS A 12 -0.26 7.26 -9.86
CA LYS A 12 0.33 6.18 -10.66
C LYS A 12 1.74 5.82 -10.22
N ALA A 13 2.48 6.79 -9.66
CA ALA A 13 3.86 6.59 -9.24
C ALA A 13 3.97 5.64 -8.04
N GLU A 14 2.96 5.64 -7.15
CA GLU A 14 2.91 4.76 -5.99
C GLU A 14 2.16 3.43 -6.25
N ALA A 15 1.38 3.35 -7.33
CA ALA A 15 0.49 2.22 -7.58
C ALA A 15 1.19 1.14 -8.38
N ALA A 16 1.36 -0.04 -7.78
CA ALA A 16 1.90 -1.23 -8.42
C ALA A 16 0.78 -2.21 -8.80
N ARG A 17 0.98 -2.98 -9.88
CA ARG A 17 0.16 -4.17 -10.11
C ARG A 17 0.49 -5.24 -9.08
N ILE A 18 -0.44 -6.16 -8.86
CA ILE A 18 -0.26 -7.19 -7.84
C ILE A 18 0.95 -8.11 -8.07
N ALA A 19 1.31 -8.38 -9.33
CA ALA A 19 2.50 -9.17 -9.67
C ALA A 19 3.78 -8.41 -9.29
N GLU A 20 3.88 -7.14 -9.68
CA GLU A 20 5.00 -6.25 -9.32
C GLU A 20 5.14 -6.11 -7.80
N ALA A 21 4.03 -5.96 -7.07
CA ALA A 21 4.05 -5.93 -5.61
C ALA A 21 4.57 -7.24 -4.99
N ALA A 22 4.27 -8.39 -5.59
CA ALA A 22 4.79 -9.68 -5.15
C ALA A 22 6.30 -9.79 -5.39
N GLU A 23 6.78 -9.30 -6.54
CA GLU A 23 8.21 -9.22 -6.84
C GLU A 23 8.95 -8.30 -5.86
N LEU A 24 8.41 -7.10 -5.59
CA LEU A 24 8.99 -6.15 -4.64
C LEU A 24 9.09 -6.73 -3.22
N ALA A 25 8.10 -7.51 -2.80
CA ALA A 25 8.03 -8.10 -1.47
C ALA A 25 8.71 -9.49 -1.36
N GLY A 26 9.13 -10.09 -2.48
CA GLY A 26 9.70 -11.44 -2.50
C GLY A 26 8.72 -12.54 -2.07
N VAL A 27 7.42 -12.36 -2.31
CA VAL A 27 6.36 -13.31 -1.90
C VAL A 27 5.41 -13.64 -3.05
N SER A 28 4.55 -14.65 -2.86
CA SER A 28 3.56 -15.01 -3.86
C SER A 28 2.47 -13.94 -4.05
N ILE A 29 1.86 -13.92 -5.24
CA ILE A 29 0.70 -13.05 -5.54
C ILE A 29 -0.46 -13.31 -4.57
N GLU A 30 -0.67 -14.56 -4.16
CA GLU A 30 -1.70 -14.93 -3.19
C GLU A 30 -1.46 -14.30 -1.81
N THR A 31 -0.20 -14.27 -1.37
CA THR A 31 0.19 -13.58 -0.14
C THR A 31 -0.11 -12.09 -0.22
N ILE A 32 0.25 -11.42 -1.33
CA ILE A 32 -0.09 -10.01 -1.53
C ILE A 32 -1.61 -9.78 -1.54
N ARG A 33 -2.39 -10.63 -2.23
CA ARG A 33 -3.86 -10.55 -2.21
C ARG A 33 -4.39 -10.60 -0.80
N ARG A 34 -3.94 -11.58 -0.02
CA ARG A 34 -4.36 -11.77 1.37
C ARG A 34 -4.00 -10.55 2.21
N TRP A 35 -2.76 -10.08 2.15
CA TRP A 35 -2.32 -8.90 2.91
C TRP A 35 -3.08 -7.63 2.52
N THR A 36 -3.34 -7.45 1.22
CA THR A 36 -4.11 -6.31 0.71
C THR A 36 -5.50 -6.23 1.34
N VAL A 37 -6.19 -7.38 1.46
CA VAL A 37 -7.53 -7.46 2.04
C VAL A 37 -7.50 -7.28 3.55
N ILE A 38 -6.52 -7.86 4.25
CA ILE A 38 -6.45 -7.84 5.71
C ILE A 38 -5.96 -6.48 6.24
N TYR A 39 -4.89 -5.94 5.63
CA TYR A 39 -4.16 -4.79 6.15
C TYR A 39 -4.42 -3.50 5.35
N GLY A 40 -5.27 -3.54 4.32
CA GLY A 40 -5.54 -2.36 3.51
C GLY A 40 -4.29 -1.83 2.83
N LEU A 41 -3.69 -2.63 1.93
CA LEU A 41 -2.45 -2.28 1.19
C LEU A 41 -2.68 -1.90 -0.28
N GLY A 42 -3.92 -2.00 -0.76
CA GLY A 42 -4.29 -1.58 -2.10
C GLY A 42 -5.76 -1.22 -2.23
N ARG A 43 -6.16 -0.96 -3.47
CA ARG A 43 -7.56 -0.74 -3.85
C ARG A 43 -7.89 -1.49 -5.12
N LYS A 44 -9.17 -1.79 -5.31
CA LYS A 44 -9.69 -2.38 -6.55
C LYS A 44 -10.17 -1.27 -7.49
N VAL A 45 -9.72 -1.28 -8.75
CA VAL A 45 -10.14 -0.36 -9.81
C VAL A 45 -10.54 -1.19 -11.03
N GLY A 46 -11.80 -1.10 -11.47
CA GLY A 46 -12.29 -1.85 -12.63
C GLY A 46 -12.11 -3.38 -12.51
N GLY A 47 -12.16 -3.92 -11.29
CA GLY A 47 -11.93 -5.34 -11.03
C GLY A 47 -10.45 -5.73 -10.79
N THR A 48 -9.50 -4.84 -11.07
CA THR A 48 -8.06 -5.08 -10.91
C THR A 48 -7.55 -4.52 -9.58
N TRP A 49 -6.70 -5.28 -8.88
CA TRP A 49 -6.01 -4.81 -7.68
C TRP A 49 -4.81 -3.93 -8.04
N PHE A 50 -4.73 -2.77 -7.40
CA PHE A 50 -3.58 -1.89 -7.39
C PHE A 50 -3.08 -1.76 -5.96
N ILE A 51 -1.80 -2.02 -5.75
CA ILE A 51 -1.15 -2.02 -4.44
C ILE A 51 -0.41 -0.69 -4.27
N SER A 52 -0.51 -0.07 -3.09
CA SER A 52 0.34 1.06 -2.74
C SER A 52 1.72 0.55 -2.37
N LYS A 53 2.75 0.89 -3.17
CA LYS A 53 4.14 0.58 -2.84
C LYS A 53 4.53 1.16 -1.48
N VAL A 54 4.06 2.37 -1.17
CA VAL A 54 4.27 3.01 0.14
C VAL A 54 3.69 2.16 1.28
N ALA A 55 2.40 1.82 1.21
CA ALA A 55 1.76 1.02 2.26
C ALA A 55 2.39 -0.37 2.37
N LEU A 56 2.79 -0.96 1.24
CA LEU A 56 3.49 -2.24 1.21
C LEU A 56 4.85 -2.15 1.94
N PHE A 57 5.65 -1.11 1.69
CA PHE A 57 6.91 -0.94 2.38
C PHE A 57 6.74 -0.67 3.88
N MET A 58 5.77 0.17 4.27
CA MET A 58 5.43 0.38 5.69
C MET A 58 5.06 -0.94 6.37
N PHE A 59 4.25 -1.77 5.71
CA PHE A 59 3.88 -3.09 6.21
C PHE A 59 5.07 -4.04 6.31
N LEU A 60 5.96 -4.06 5.30
CA LEU A 60 7.15 -4.93 5.29
C LEU A 60 8.19 -4.52 6.34
N GLU A 61 8.28 -3.24 6.68
CA GLU A 61 9.15 -2.72 7.74
C GLU A 61 8.51 -2.77 9.14
N ASP A 62 7.29 -3.32 9.28
CA ASP A 62 6.51 -3.36 10.53
C ASP A 62 6.22 -1.95 11.12
N ASP A 63 6.21 -0.91 10.28
CA ASP A 63 5.92 0.47 10.68
C ASP A 63 4.41 0.71 10.76
N GLU A 64 3.79 0.17 11.81
CA GLU A 64 2.36 0.32 12.08
C GLU A 64 1.94 1.79 12.24
N THR A 65 2.84 2.65 12.72
CA THR A 65 2.56 4.08 12.92
C THR A 65 2.43 4.80 11.58
N ALA A 66 3.37 4.57 10.68
CA ALA A 66 3.34 5.11 9.32
C ALA A 66 2.12 4.58 8.55
N LEU A 67 1.83 3.29 8.65
CA LEU A 67 0.72 2.65 7.97
C LEU A 67 -0.63 3.21 8.45
N ALA A 68 -0.80 3.38 9.77
CA ALA A 68 -2.01 3.97 10.34
C ALA A 68 -2.18 5.44 9.91
N ALA A 69 -1.11 6.25 9.94
CA ALA A 69 -1.16 7.64 9.47
C ALA A 69 -1.53 7.72 7.99
N TYR A 70 -0.94 6.85 7.16
CA TYR A 70 -1.25 6.74 5.75
C TYR A 70 -2.72 6.36 5.50
N HIS A 71 -3.28 5.43 6.28
CA HIS A 71 -4.70 5.07 6.21
C HIS A 71 -5.64 6.23 6.57
N GLN A 72 -5.23 7.15 7.44
CA GLN A 72 -5.97 8.38 7.73
C GLN A 72 -5.84 9.45 6.63
N GLY A 73 -5.09 9.16 5.57
CA GLY A 73 -4.88 10.07 4.45
C GLY A 73 -3.73 11.05 4.65
N ASP A 74 -2.91 10.87 5.68
CA ASP A 74 -1.68 11.64 5.83
C ASP A 74 -0.64 11.17 4.81
N ARG A 75 -0.04 12.13 4.12
CA ARG A 75 0.99 11.92 3.09
C ARG A 75 2.18 12.85 3.25
N THR A 76 2.15 13.68 4.28
CA THR A 76 3.04 14.83 4.43
C THR A 76 3.81 14.82 5.73
N SER A 77 3.30 14.13 6.77
CA SER A 77 4.07 13.97 8.00
C SER A 77 5.41 13.28 7.71
N PRO A 78 6.46 13.59 8.48
CA PRO A 78 7.78 13.01 8.26
C PRO A 78 7.79 11.48 8.25
N VAL A 79 6.93 10.86 9.07
CA VAL A 79 6.80 9.40 9.19
C VAL A 79 6.28 8.77 7.89
N VAL A 80 5.37 9.44 7.17
CA VAL A 80 4.86 8.97 5.88
C VAL A 80 5.74 9.46 4.71
N ALA A 81 6.16 10.71 4.73
CA ALA A 81 6.89 11.36 3.63
C ALA A 81 8.22 10.66 3.31
N THR A 82 8.89 10.09 4.31
CA THR A 82 10.13 9.32 4.13
C THR A 82 9.93 8.14 3.19
N TYR A 83 8.77 7.48 3.21
CA TYR A 83 8.47 6.38 2.29
C TYR A 83 8.25 6.87 0.86
N PHE A 84 7.59 8.03 0.67
CA PHE A 84 7.39 8.61 -0.65
C PHE A 84 8.71 9.02 -1.33
N GLN A 85 9.72 9.40 -0.56
CA GLN A 85 11.04 9.78 -1.07
C GLN A 85 11.88 8.58 -1.55
N ARG A 86 11.52 7.35 -1.14
CA ARG A 86 12.22 6.11 -1.50
C ARG A 86 11.64 5.44 -2.75
N LEU A 87 10.52 5.94 -3.29
CA LEU A 87 9.84 5.44 -4.49
C LEU A 87 10.42 6.00 -5.78
#